data_AF-A0A317F5M5-F1
#
_entry.id   AF-A0A317F5M5-F1
#
_cell.length_a   1.000
_cell.length_b   1.000
_cell.length_c   1.000
_cell.angle_alpha   90.00
_cell.angle_beta   90.00
_cell.angle_gamma   90.00
#
_symmetry.space_group_name_H-M   'P 1'
#
loop_
_entity.id
_entity.type
_entity.pdbx_description
1 polymer ?
#
loop_
_entity_poly.entity_id
_entity_poly.type
_entity_poly.pdbx_seq_one_letter_code
_entity_poly.pdbx_strand_id
1 'polypeptide(L)'
;MNWGTKIVLGMLAFMLFIVGMVVYMFHLHGRDALVEENYYEKGINYNAEYDAKQNVLIDDAKPQITITQSQIIIQTKASAKYNLVLMRPSNSMDDLKLKGSTSGSTNLILVDKTKMAKGMWFLNLQWHSRGKDYLYKNNITL
;
A
#
# COMPACT_ATOMS: atom_id res chain seq x y z
N MET A 1 35.90 -11.47 -43.43
CA MET A 1 34.61 -11.27 -42.73
C MET A 1 33.58 -10.87 -43.77
N ASN A 2 32.65 -11.78 -44.09
CA ASN A 2 31.75 -11.62 -45.23
C ASN A 2 30.45 -10.94 -44.79
N TRP A 3 29.79 -10.25 -45.73
CA TRP A 3 28.59 -9.46 -45.47
C TRP A 3 27.47 -10.27 -44.77
N GLY A 4 27.29 -11.53 -45.14
CA GLY A 4 26.35 -12.43 -44.47
C GLY A 4 26.68 -12.71 -43.00
N THR A 5 27.97 -12.79 -42.64
CA THR A 5 28.40 -12.97 -41.24
C THR A 5 27.98 -11.79 -40.37
N LYS A 6 28.01 -10.56 -40.90
CA LYS A 6 27.57 -9.35 -40.18
C LYS A 6 26.07 -9.36 -39.91
N ILE A 7 25.27 -9.86 -40.85
CA ILE A 7 23.81 -9.99 -40.70
C ILE A 7 23.48 -11.02 -39.62
N VAL A 8 24.12 -12.20 -39.68
CA VAL A 8 23.91 -13.25 -38.68
C VAL A 8 24.30 -12.77 -37.28
N LEU A 9 25.43 -12.06 -37.16
CA LEU A 9 25.86 -11.49 -35.88
C LEU A 9 24.89 -10.43 -35.35
N GLY A 10 24.38 -9.56 -36.22
CA GLY A 10 23.39 -8.56 -35.85
C GLY A 10 22.07 -9.17 -35.38
N MET A 11 21.61 -10.22 -36.06
CA MET A 11 20.41 -10.96 -35.68
C MET A 11 20.59 -11.66 -34.32
N LEU A 12 21.74 -12.26 -34.08
CA LEU A 12 22.05 -12.94 -32.82
C LEU A 12 22.12 -11.94 -31.65
N ALA A 13 22.75 -10.77 -31.88
CA ALA A 13 22.78 -9.68 -30.90
C ALA A 13 21.37 -9.16 -30.57
N PHE A 14 20.50 -9.04 -31.58
CA PHE A 14 19.12 -8.60 -31.38
C PHE A 14 18.29 -9.62 -30.60
N MET A 15 18.46 -10.92 -30.88
CA MET A 15 17.82 -12.00 -30.10
C MET A 15 18.25 -11.95 -28.64
N LEU A 16 19.55 -11.79 -28.37
CA LEU A 16 20.06 -11.67 -27.00
C LEU A 16 19.54 -10.41 -26.30
N PHE A 17 19.40 -9.30 -27.01
CA PHE A 17 18.80 -8.08 -26.48
C PHE A 17 17.33 -8.30 -26.08
N ILE A 18 16.52 -8.95 -26.93
CA ILE A 18 15.11 -9.28 -26.60
C ILE A 18 15.05 -10.18 -25.37
N VAL A 19 15.84 -11.25 -25.32
CA VAL A 19 15.87 -12.16 -24.16
C VAL A 19 16.30 -11.41 -22.89
N GLY A 20 17.31 -10.54 -22.98
CA GLY A 20 17.75 -9.69 -21.87
C GLY A 20 16.64 -8.77 -21.38
N MET A 21 15.88 -8.14 -22.29
CA MET A 21 14.72 -7.31 -21.95
C MET A 21 13.62 -8.10 -21.25
N VAL A 22 13.32 -9.33 -21.72
CA VAL A 22 12.32 -10.20 -21.10
C VAL A 22 12.73 -10.59 -19.67
N VAL A 23 13.98 -11.02 -19.46
CA VAL A 23 14.49 -11.35 -18.12
C VAL A 23 14.47 -10.13 -17.20
N TYR A 24 14.88 -8.96 -17.71
CA TYR A 24 14.81 -7.70 -16.95
C TYR A 24 13.38 -7.35 -16.54
N MET A 25 12.41 -7.48 -17.45
CA MET A 25 11.00 -7.23 -17.18
C MET A 25 10.46 -8.16 -16.09
N PHE A 26 10.76 -9.45 -16.15
CA PHE A 26 10.34 -10.40 -15.10
C PHE A 26 11.03 -10.14 -13.76
N HIS A 27 12.29 -9.67 -13.75
CA HIS A 27 12.98 -9.29 -12.52
C HIS A 27 12.36 -8.03 -11.87
N LEU A 28 11.85 -7.11 -12.68
CA LEU A 28 11.18 -5.89 -12.20
C LEU A 28 9.70 -6.07 -11.84
N HIS A 29 9.02 -7.08 -12.39
CA HIS A 29 7.57 -7.28 -12.22
C HIS A 29 7.11 -7.36 -10.75
N GLY A 30 8.00 -7.75 -9.83
CA GLY A 30 7.72 -7.76 -8.38
C GLY A 30 7.89 -6.42 -7.66
N ARG A 31 8.29 -5.36 -8.37
CA ARG A 31 8.56 -4.01 -7.81
C ARG A 31 7.53 -2.98 -8.23
N ASP A 32 6.78 -3.24 -9.31
CA ASP A 32 5.74 -2.34 -9.77
C ASP A 32 4.48 -2.54 -8.92
N ALA A 33 4.17 -1.53 -8.09
CA ALA A 33 2.97 -1.50 -7.26
C ALA A 33 1.65 -1.34 -8.05
N LEU A 34 1.69 -1.50 -9.38
CA LEU A 34 0.56 -1.23 -10.29
C LEU A 34 -0.35 -2.45 -10.51
N VAL A 35 0.06 -3.65 -10.10
CA VAL A 35 -0.84 -4.81 -10.09
C VAL A 35 -1.57 -4.84 -8.75
N GLU A 36 -2.69 -4.12 -8.67
CA GLU A 36 -3.67 -4.38 -7.62
C GLU A 36 -4.24 -5.79 -7.83
N GLU A 37 -3.69 -6.76 -7.10
CA GLU A 37 -4.00 -8.19 -7.21
C GLU A 37 -5.52 -8.50 -7.17
N ASN A 38 -6.30 -7.63 -6.52
CA ASN A 38 -7.71 -7.85 -6.20
C ASN A 38 -8.68 -6.84 -6.85
N TYR A 39 -8.45 -6.44 -8.11
CA TYR A 39 -9.39 -5.57 -8.83
C TYR A 39 -10.83 -6.14 -8.88
N TYR A 40 -10.98 -7.46 -9.04
CA TYR A 40 -12.29 -8.12 -9.04
C TYR A 40 -12.98 -8.12 -7.67
N GLU A 41 -12.24 -8.33 -6.58
CA GLU A 41 -12.83 -8.36 -5.22
C GLU A 41 -13.34 -6.99 -4.77
N LYS A 42 -12.75 -5.90 -5.28
CA LYS A 42 -13.23 -4.54 -5.00
C LYS A 42 -14.67 -4.32 -5.47
N GLY A 43 -15.06 -4.94 -6.59
CA GLY A 43 -16.41 -4.82 -7.12
C GLY A 43 -17.45 -5.45 -6.19
N ILE A 44 -17.13 -6.61 -5.61
CA ILE A 44 -18.02 -7.34 -4.70
C ILE A 44 -18.21 -6.58 -3.38
N ASN A 45 -17.13 -6.01 -2.84
CA ASN A 45 -17.14 -5.35 -1.53
C ASN A 45 -17.41 -3.84 -1.59
N TYR A 46 -17.79 -3.30 -2.75
CA TYR A 46 -17.93 -1.86 -2.97
C TYR A 46 -18.92 -1.21 -1.99
N ASN A 47 -20.10 -1.80 -1.80
CA ASN A 47 -21.13 -1.27 -0.92
C ASN A 47 -20.64 -1.22 0.55
N ALA A 48 -20.00 -2.29 1.00
CA ALA A 48 -19.43 -2.34 2.36
C ALA A 48 -18.33 -1.30 2.56
N GLU A 49 -17.42 -1.12 1.58
CA GLU A 49 -16.42 -0.04 1.63
C GLU A 49 -17.07 1.35 1.64
N TYR A 50 -18.12 1.54 0.85
CA TYR A 50 -18.84 2.81 0.76
C TYR A 50 -19.51 3.15 2.10
N ASP A 51 -20.26 2.21 2.67
CA ASP A 51 -20.93 2.37 3.95
C ASP A 51 -19.94 2.64 5.09
N ALA A 52 -18.81 1.92 5.09
CA ALA A 52 -17.74 2.14 6.07
C ALA A 52 -17.11 3.53 5.95
N LYS A 53 -16.97 4.09 4.74
CA LYS A 53 -16.52 5.48 4.54
C LYS A 53 -17.58 6.48 4.99
N GLN A 54 -18.86 6.21 4.71
CA GLN A 54 -19.96 7.08 5.14
C GLN A 54 -20.07 7.14 6.65
N ASN A 55 -19.92 6.01 7.36
CA ASN A 55 -19.90 5.97 8.82
C ASN A 55 -18.85 6.92 9.42
N VAL A 56 -17.67 7.05 8.79
CA VAL A 56 -16.63 8.00 9.24
C VAL A 56 -17.12 9.43 9.17
N LEU A 57 -17.84 9.79 8.12
CA LEU A 57 -18.36 11.15 7.92
C LEU A 57 -19.55 11.43 8.85
N ILE A 58 -20.50 10.49 8.95
CA ILE A 58 -21.73 10.63 9.74
C ILE A 58 -21.42 10.71 11.23
N ASP A 59 -20.52 9.86 11.72
CA ASP A 59 -20.16 9.81 13.14
C ASP A 59 -18.99 10.76 13.50
N ASP A 60 -18.52 11.56 12.53
CA ASP A 60 -17.34 12.42 12.64
C ASP A 60 -16.14 11.64 13.24
N ALA A 61 -15.94 10.41 12.77
CA ALA A 61 -14.95 9.47 13.31
C ALA A 61 -13.59 9.58 12.62
N LYS A 62 -13.27 10.73 12.02
CA LYS A 62 -12.02 10.94 11.29
C LYS A 62 -10.83 10.78 12.25
N PRO A 63 -9.88 9.85 11.98
CA PRO A 63 -8.72 9.66 12.83
C PRO A 63 -7.79 10.87 12.75
N GLN A 64 -7.23 11.25 13.90
CA GLN A 64 -6.17 12.27 13.95
C GLN A 64 -4.82 11.57 13.73
N ILE A 65 -4.04 12.07 12.77
CA ILE A 65 -2.76 11.46 12.38
C ILE A 65 -1.65 12.48 12.65
N THR A 66 -0.72 12.12 13.52
CA THR A 66 0.45 12.93 13.88
C THR A 66 1.71 12.15 13.53
N ILE A 67 2.58 12.75 12.72
CA ILE A 67 3.84 12.14 12.30
C ILE A 67 4.97 12.84 13.06
N THR A 68 5.70 12.09 13.87
CA THR A 68 6.88 12.56 14.59
C THR A 68 8.15 12.05 13.91
N GLN A 69 9.32 12.36 14.48
CA GLN A 69 10.60 11.89 13.95
C GLN A 69 10.73 10.36 14.02
N SER A 70 10.17 9.73 15.05
CA SER A 70 10.31 8.29 15.31
C SER A 70 9.02 7.49 15.10
N GLN A 71 7.85 8.13 15.12
CA GLN A 71 6.57 7.42 15.14
C GLN A 71 5.49 8.08 14.29
N ILE A 72 4.56 7.26 13.78
CA ILE A 72 3.26 7.70 13.29
C ILE A 72 2.24 7.35 14.38
N ILE A 73 1.53 8.37 14.85
CA ILE A 73 0.53 8.27 15.91
C ILE A 73 -0.83 8.48 15.27
N ILE A 74 -1.70 7.47 15.34
CA ILE A 74 -3.07 7.53 14.83
C ILE A 74 -4.01 7.39 16.02
N GLN A 75 -4.86 8.40 16.23
CA GLN A 75 -5.85 8.41 17.32
C GLN A 75 -7.25 8.16 16.77
N THR A 76 -7.94 7.17 17.33
CA THR A 76 -9.35 6.89 17.03
C THR A 76 -10.27 7.48 18.11
N LYS A 77 -11.50 7.84 17.73
CA LYS A 77 -12.49 8.45 18.66
C LYS A 77 -12.92 7.49 19.78
N ALA A 78 -12.87 6.19 19.53
CA ALA A 78 -13.30 5.14 20.45
C ALA A 78 -12.39 3.91 20.36
N SER A 79 -12.54 2.99 21.33
CA SER A 79 -11.89 1.68 21.28
C SER A 79 -12.32 0.95 20.02
N ALA A 80 -11.34 0.41 19.29
CA ALA A 80 -11.56 -0.13 17.98
C ALA A 80 -10.62 -1.30 17.72
N LYS A 81 -11.16 -2.33 17.07
CA LYS A 81 -10.34 -3.39 16.44
C LYS A 81 -9.94 -2.88 15.07
N TYR A 82 -8.65 -2.73 14.82
CA TYR A 82 -8.15 -2.08 13.61
C TYR A 82 -7.31 -3.02 12.75
N ASN A 83 -7.31 -2.71 11.45
CA ASN A 83 -6.43 -3.24 10.42
C ASN A 83 -5.87 -2.03 9.66
N LEU A 84 -4.60 -1.72 9.91
CA LEU A 84 -3.86 -0.63 9.29
C LEU A 84 -2.94 -1.21 8.22
N VAL A 85 -3.06 -0.67 7.01
CA VAL A 85 -2.15 -0.96 5.90
C VAL A 85 -1.51 0.35 5.43
N LEU A 86 -0.18 0.42 5.46
CA LEU A 86 0.60 1.50 4.87
C LEU A 86 1.27 0.95 3.61
N MET A 87 0.88 1.47 2.45
CA MET A 87 1.38 1.00 1.16
C MET A 87 2.36 2.01 0.57
N ARG A 88 3.49 1.53 0.05
CA ARG A 88 4.48 2.39 -0.59
C ARG A 88 4.27 2.33 -2.11
N PRO A 89 3.94 3.47 -2.77
CA PRO A 89 3.67 3.49 -4.22
C PRO A 89 4.81 2.98 -5.09
N SER A 90 6.06 3.13 -4.62
CA SER A 90 7.26 2.80 -5.40
C SER A 90 7.71 1.35 -5.25
N ASN A 91 7.25 0.65 -4.21
CA ASN A 91 7.70 -0.70 -3.89
C ASN A 91 6.75 -1.36 -2.88
N SER A 92 5.91 -2.28 -3.34
CA SER A 92 4.95 -3.00 -2.49
C SER A 92 5.60 -3.92 -1.46
N MET A 93 6.89 -4.29 -1.62
CA MET A 93 7.61 -5.09 -0.60
C MET A 93 7.82 -4.34 0.72
N ASP A 94 7.73 -3.01 0.71
CA ASP A 94 7.88 -2.18 1.91
C ASP A 94 6.54 -1.96 2.64
N ASP A 95 5.44 -2.57 2.16
CA ASP A 95 4.11 -2.37 2.71
C ASP A 95 4.02 -2.91 4.15
N LEU A 96 3.53 -2.06 5.06
CA LEU A 96 3.35 -2.42 6.46
C LEU A 96 1.88 -2.77 6.74
N LYS A 97 1.65 -3.96 7.31
CA LYS A 97 0.32 -4.42 7.74
C LYS A 97 0.32 -4.63 9.25
N LEU A 98 -0.55 -3.91 9.96
CA LEU A 98 -0.70 -3.99 11.41
C LEU A 98 -2.16 -4.26 11.76
N LYS A 99 -2.40 -5.28 12.58
CA LYS A 99 -3.72 -5.59 13.13
C LYS A 99 -3.64 -5.58 14.64
N GLY A 100 -4.67 -5.04 15.28
CA GLY A 100 -4.69 -4.95 16.73
C GLY A 100 -6.00 -4.41 17.26
N SER A 101 -6.01 -4.14 18.55
CA SER A 101 -7.06 -3.35 19.20
C SER A 101 -6.43 -2.13 19.84
N THR A 102 -7.12 -1.00 19.81
CA THR A 102 -6.66 0.15 20.57
C THR A 102 -6.85 -0.13 22.06
N SER A 103 -5.77 0.03 22.82
CA SER A 103 -5.72 -0.23 24.26
C SER A 103 -5.39 1.07 25.00
N GLY A 104 -6.05 1.30 26.14
CA GLY A 104 -5.88 2.51 26.97
C GLY A 104 -6.96 3.57 26.77
N SER A 105 -6.93 4.63 27.58
CA SER A 105 -7.93 5.70 27.58
C SER A 105 -7.90 6.61 26.34
N THR A 106 -6.78 6.61 25.60
CA THR A 106 -6.51 7.52 24.48
C THR A 106 -6.71 6.90 23.09
N ASN A 107 -6.97 5.58 23.01
CA ASN A 107 -7.24 4.83 21.78
C ASN A 107 -6.20 5.09 20.65
N LEU A 108 -4.91 4.91 20.95
CA LEU A 108 -3.81 5.19 20.04
C LEU A 108 -3.34 3.94 19.29
N ILE A 109 -2.93 4.15 18.04
CA ILE A 109 -2.17 3.21 17.23
C ILE A 109 -0.80 3.85 16.98
N LEU A 110 0.25 3.15 17.40
CA LEU A 110 1.64 3.60 17.27
C LEU A 110 2.34 2.75 16.22
N VAL A 111 2.93 3.42 15.24
CA VAL A 111 3.74 2.78 14.20
C VAL A 111 5.16 3.33 14.29
N ASP A 112 6.13 2.44 14.40
CA ASP A 112 7.55 2.81 14.36
C ASP A 112 7.94 3.23 12.93
N LYS A 113 8.35 4.49 12.78
CA LYS A 113 8.76 5.10 11.51
C LYS A 113 10.25 4.86 11.22
N THR A 114 11.06 4.49 12.22
CA THR A 114 12.54 4.50 12.10
C THR A 114 13.09 3.62 10.99
N LYS A 115 12.37 2.56 10.62
CA LYS A 115 12.74 1.62 9.55
C LYS A 115 12.03 1.89 8.22
N MET A 116 11.16 2.90 8.16
CA MET A 116 10.39 3.21 6.96
C MET A 116 11.16 4.14 6.02
N ALA A 117 11.11 3.86 4.72
CA ALA A 117 11.70 4.73 3.71
C ALA A 117 10.97 6.08 3.62
N LYS A 118 11.73 7.14 3.33
CA LYS A 118 11.19 8.49 3.10
C LYS A 118 10.33 8.53 1.83
N GLY A 119 9.33 9.41 1.81
CA GLY A 119 8.48 9.64 0.65
C GLY A 119 6.99 9.50 0.94
N MET A 120 6.19 9.34 -0.12
CA MET A 120 4.73 9.20 -0.03
C MET A 120 4.33 7.78 0.35
N TRP A 121 3.34 7.66 1.23
CA TRP A 121 2.74 6.42 1.66
C TRP A 121 1.21 6.54 1.62
N PHE A 122 0.54 5.49 1.14
CA PHE A 122 -0.92 5.37 1.19
C PHE A 122 -1.32 4.71 2.52
N LEU A 123 -2.03 5.45 3.36
CA LEU A 123 -2.61 4.96 4.59
C LEU A 123 -4.03 4.47 4.34
N ASN A 124 -4.28 3.20 4.67
CA ASN A 124 -5.59 2.57 4.66
C ASN A 124 -5.86 1.99 6.05
N LEU A 125 -6.70 2.70 6.82
CA LEU A 125 -7.11 2.29 8.16
C LEU A 125 -8.55 1.79 8.10
N GLN A 126 -8.74 0.53 8.46
CA GLN A 126 -10.04 -0.08 8.67
C GLN A 126 -10.20 -0.36 10.14
N TRP A 127 -11.36 -0.06 10.71
CA TRP A 127 -11.61 -0.39 12.10
C TRP A 127 -13.07 -0.66 12.38
N HIS A 128 -13.31 -1.53 13.35
CA HIS A 128 -14.64 -1.83 13.85
C HIS A 128 -14.80 -1.22 15.24
N SER A 129 -15.86 -0.42 15.43
CA SER A 129 -16.19 0.16 16.73
C SER A 129 -17.70 0.30 16.88
N ARG A 130 -18.22 0.03 18.08
CA ARG A 130 -19.65 0.18 18.42
C ARG A 130 -20.60 -0.52 17.43
N GLY A 131 -20.21 -1.66 16.88
CA GLY A 131 -21.03 -2.43 15.94
C GLY A 131 -21.02 -1.93 14.49
N LYS A 132 -20.23 -0.90 14.17
CA LYS A 132 -20.09 -0.36 12.82
C LYS A 132 -18.65 -0.53 12.32
N ASP A 133 -18.55 -0.74 11.00
CA ASP A 133 -17.28 -0.71 10.29
C ASP A 133 -16.98 0.69 9.78
N TYR A 134 -15.70 1.04 9.81
CA TYR A 134 -15.19 2.33 9.39
C TYR A 134 -13.97 2.14 8.49
N LEU A 135 -13.86 2.99 7.48
CA LEU A 135 -12.78 2.97 6.50
C LEU A 135 -12.26 4.37 6.23
N TYR A 136 -10.98 4.60 6.52
CA TYR A 136 -10.29 5.86 6.25
C TYR A 136 -9.06 5.62 5.37
N LYS A 137 -9.05 6.27 4.20
CA LYS A 137 -7.94 6.24 3.24
C LYS A 137 -7.35 7.65 3.12
N ASN A 138 -6.04 7.80 3.27
CA ASN A 138 -5.35 9.09 3.15
C ASN A 138 -3.89 8.91 2.69
N ASN A 139 -3.29 9.96 2.13
CA ASN A 139 -1.87 9.96 1.78
C ASN A 139 -1.08 10.68 2.87
N ILE A 140 0.06 10.11 3.26
CA ILE A 140 0.99 10.70 4.22
C ILE A 140 2.39 10.76 3.62
N THR A 141 3.19 11.74 4.06
CA THR A 141 4.59 11.89 3.63
C THR A 141 5.50 11.70 4.84
N LEU A 142 6.48 10.79 4.70
CA LEU A 142 7.45 10.41 5.72
C LEU A 142 8.83 11.04 5.49
#